data_AF-E7GU80-F1
#
_entry.id   AF-E7GU80-F1
#
_cell.length_a   1.000
_cell.length_b   1.000
_cell.length_c   1.000
_cell.angle_alpha   90.00
_cell.angle_beta   90.00
_cell.angle_gamma   90.00
#
_symmetry.space_group_name_H-M   'P 1'
#
loop_
_entity.id
_entity.type
_entity.pdbx_description
1 polymer ?
#
loop_
_entity_poly.entity_id
_entity_poly.type
_entity_poly.pdbx_seq_one_letter_code
_entity_poly.pdbx_strand_id
1 'polypeptide(L)'
;MGIDELCALPVETLADRDCLLFLWATFPQLPEALRLIKAWGFTFKTVAFVWLKLNRKSPTWFYGLGYWTRGNAEICLLAKRGQPKRHSKSVHQFIISPIEEHSKKPDITREKIIELAGDLPRVELFARQKTPGWEVWGNEVDSDVSLSVSETR
;
A
#
# COMPACT_ATOMS: atom_id res chain seq x y z
N MET A 1 -1.07 10.71 -11.81
CA MET A 1 -0.42 11.64 -10.88
C MET A 1 1.07 11.43 -10.95
N GLY A 2 1.84 12.49 -11.13
CA GLY A 2 3.31 12.45 -11.05
C GLY A 2 3.80 12.35 -9.60
N ILE A 3 5.07 12.00 -9.41
CA ILE A 3 5.65 11.84 -8.07
C ILE A 3 5.57 13.12 -7.22
N ASP A 4 5.71 14.29 -7.84
CA ASP A 4 5.64 15.57 -7.11
C ASP A 4 4.21 15.87 -6.63
N GLU A 5 3.21 15.59 -7.45
CA GLU A 5 1.79 15.69 -7.05
C GLU A 5 1.45 14.71 -5.93
N LEU A 6 1.97 13.49 -5.99
CA LEU A 6 1.80 12.49 -4.93
C LEU A 6 2.45 12.96 -3.63
N CYS A 7 3.66 13.53 -3.69
CA CYS A 7 4.35 14.07 -2.52
C CYS A 7 3.63 15.27 -1.90
N ALA A 8 2.87 16.03 -2.69
CA ALA A 8 2.10 17.18 -2.25
C ALA A 8 0.73 16.83 -1.64
N LEU A 9 0.31 15.56 -1.69
CA LEU A 9 -0.93 15.14 -1.04
C LEU A 9 -0.82 15.30 0.49
N PRO A 10 -1.83 15.91 1.15
CA PRO A 10 -1.79 16.22 2.57
C PRO A 10 -2.15 15.00 3.44
N VAL A 11 -1.46 13.87 3.21
CA VAL A 11 -1.72 12.60 3.92
C VAL A 11 -1.53 12.72 5.42
N GLU A 12 -0.73 13.68 5.87
CA GLU A 12 -0.54 14.00 7.28
C GLU A 12 -1.84 14.39 8.01
N THR A 13 -2.83 14.91 7.28
CA THR A 13 -4.16 15.30 7.81
C THR A 13 -5.04 14.09 8.16
N LEU A 14 -4.80 12.95 7.52
CA LEU A 14 -5.50 11.69 7.80
C LEU A 14 -4.76 10.83 8.83
N ALA A 15 -3.44 10.97 8.88
CA ALA A 15 -2.62 10.12 9.72
C ALA A 15 -2.76 10.51 11.21
N ASP A 16 -2.73 9.51 12.10
CA ASP A 16 -2.61 9.69 13.56
C ASP A 16 -1.13 9.80 13.98
N ARG A 17 -0.83 10.39 15.14
CA ARG A 17 0.53 10.57 15.68
C ARG A 17 1.35 9.29 15.63
N ASP A 18 0.75 8.17 16.01
CA ASP A 18 1.35 6.83 16.00
C ASP A 18 0.61 5.92 15.01
N CYS A 19 1.09 5.85 13.76
CA CYS A 19 0.41 5.10 12.70
C CYS A 19 1.39 4.38 11.76
N LEU A 20 0.83 3.43 10.99
CA LEU A 20 1.54 2.65 9.99
C LEU A 20 1.09 3.02 8.59
N LEU A 21 2.02 2.98 7.65
CA LEU A 21 1.77 3.12 6.22
C LEU A 21 2.19 1.82 5.52
N PHE A 22 1.26 1.28 4.74
CA PHE A 22 1.48 0.14 3.84
C PHE A 22 1.43 0.65 2.40
N LEU A 23 2.59 0.66 1.72
CA LEU A 23 2.72 1.27 0.39
C LEU A 23 3.14 0.23 -0.64
N TRP A 24 2.25 -0.10 -1.58
CA TRP A 24 2.61 -0.93 -2.73
C TRP A 24 3.54 -0.17 -3.68
N ALA A 25 4.62 -0.84 -4.09
CA ALA A 25 5.57 -0.31 -5.06
C ALA A 25 6.03 -1.41 -6.02
N THR A 26 6.32 -1.03 -7.26
CA THR A 26 7.08 -1.88 -8.18
C THR A 26 8.58 -1.67 -7.93
N PHE A 27 9.41 -2.69 -8.17
CA PHE A 27 10.85 -2.60 -7.92
C PHE A 27 11.55 -1.38 -8.57
N PRO A 28 11.25 -1.00 -9.83
CA PRO A 28 11.87 0.18 -10.44
C PRO A 28 11.44 1.50 -9.79
N GLN A 29 10.27 1.54 -9.15
CA GLN A 29 9.70 2.72 -8.51
C GLN A 29 10.11 2.82 -7.03
N LEU A 30 10.98 1.93 -6.54
CA LEU A 30 11.48 1.96 -5.17
C LEU A 30 12.08 3.32 -4.75
N PRO A 31 12.92 3.99 -5.56
CA PRO A 31 13.45 5.30 -5.20
C PRO A 31 12.36 6.34 -4.95
N GLU A 32 11.34 6.37 -5.81
CA GLU A 32 10.20 7.28 -5.72
C GLU A 32 9.27 6.92 -4.54
N ALA A 33 9.03 5.63 -4.31
CA ALA A 33 8.25 5.16 -3.16
C ALA A 33 8.92 5.56 -1.82
N LEU A 34 10.24 5.48 -1.72
CA LEU A 34 10.98 5.92 -0.54
C LEU A 34 10.94 7.44 -0.38
N ARG A 35 11.01 8.20 -1.49
CA ARG A 35 10.82 9.65 -1.50
C ARG A 35 9.41 10.01 -1.00
N LEU A 36 8.38 9.32 -1.48
CA LEU A 36 6.99 9.54 -1.12
C LEU A 36 6.73 9.26 0.37
N ILE A 37 7.24 8.14 0.89
CA ILE A 37 7.19 7.80 2.33
C ILE A 37 7.74 8.95 3.18
N LYS A 38 8.89 9.50 2.79
CA LYS A 38 9.51 10.62 3.50
C LYS A 38 8.67 11.90 3.38
N ALA A 39 8.14 12.20 2.19
CA ALA A 39 7.32 13.40 1.95
C ALA A 39 6.05 13.41 2.83
N TRP A 40 5.40 12.26 2.99
CA TRP A 40 4.23 12.10 3.86
C TRP A 40 4.56 12.03 5.36
N GLY A 41 5.81 12.26 5.76
CA GLY A 41 6.23 12.29 7.16
C GLY A 41 6.37 10.92 7.83
N PHE A 42 6.52 9.85 7.04
CA PHE A 42 6.77 8.50 7.55
C PHE A 42 8.25 8.12 7.45
N THR A 43 8.66 7.18 8.30
CA THR A 43 9.98 6.55 8.25
C THR A 43 9.84 5.11 7.75
N PHE A 44 10.48 4.79 6.62
CA PHE A 44 10.55 3.42 6.12
C PHE A 44 11.13 2.46 7.17
N LYS A 45 10.63 1.21 7.19
CA LYS A 45 11.09 0.18 8.11
C LYS A 45 11.51 -1.09 7.42
N THR A 46 10.65 -1.67 6.61
CA THR A 46 10.91 -2.96 5.96
C THR A 46 9.89 -3.18 4.84
N VAL A 47 9.99 -4.30 4.13
CA VAL A 47 8.91 -4.81 3.29
C VAL A 47 7.88 -5.49 4.22
N ALA A 48 6.63 -5.02 4.25
CA ALA A 48 5.54 -5.69 4.93
C ALA A 48 5.20 -7.01 4.23
N PHE A 49 5.01 -6.95 2.92
CA PHE A 49 4.57 -8.09 2.13
C PHE A 49 5.30 -8.20 0.79
N VAL A 50 5.56 -9.42 0.37
CA VAL A 50 6.03 -9.76 -0.98
C VAL A 50 4.95 -10.60 -1.64
N TRP A 51 4.32 -10.05 -2.67
CA TRP A 51 3.35 -10.78 -3.47
C TRP A 51 4.06 -11.56 -4.56
N LEU A 52 4.08 -12.88 -4.44
CA LEU A 52 4.54 -13.81 -5.47
C LEU A 52 3.35 -14.17 -6.35
N LYS A 53 3.44 -13.81 -7.64
CA LYS A 53 2.31 -13.86 -8.56
C LYS A 53 2.16 -15.22 -9.21
N LEU A 54 0.96 -15.78 -9.15
CA LEU A 54 0.55 -16.95 -9.93
C LEU A 54 -0.24 -16.54 -11.18
N ASN A 55 -0.27 -17.41 -12.18
CA ASN A 55 -1.11 -17.23 -13.36
C ASN A 55 -2.60 -17.31 -12.99
N ARG A 56 -3.45 -16.53 -13.68
CA ARG A 56 -4.90 -16.47 -13.38
C ARG A 56 -5.62 -17.81 -13.53
N LYS A 57 -5.17 -18.65 -14.46
CA LYS A 57 -5.83 -19.92 -14.84
C LYS A 57 -5.06 -21.16 -14.40
N SER A 58 -3.91 -21.02 -13.75
CA SER A 58 -3.12 -22.18 -13.30
C SER A 58 -2.24 -21.83 -12.09
N PRO A 59 -1.93 -22.79 -11.21
CA PRO A 59 -1.10 -22.56 -10.03
C PRO A 59 0.41 -22.46 -10.35
N THR A 60 0.75 -21.92 -11.53
CA THR A 60 2.14 -21.74 -11.99
C THR A 60 2.55 -20.27 -11.85
N TRP A 61 3.86 -20.00 -11.84
CA TRP A 61 4.39 -18.64 -11.69
C TRP A 61 4.05 -17.74 -12.87
N PHE A 62 3.59 -16.52 -12.56
CA PHE A 62 3.43 -15.45 -13.54
C PHE A 62 4.77 -14.73 -13.74
N TYR A 63 5.12 -14.42 -15.00
CA TYR A 63 6.32 -13.67 -15.35
C TYR A 63 5.97 -12.51 -16.28
N GLY A 64 5.95 -11.30 -15.74
CA GLY A 64 5.86 -10.06 -16.51
C GLY A 64 7.14 -9.78 -17.31
N LEU A 65 7.12 -8.70 -18.10
CA LEU A 65 8.26 -8.27 -18.92
C LEU A 65 9.48 -7.99 -18.04
N GLY A 66 9.30 -7.20 -16.99
CA GLY A 66 10.39 -6.71 -16.14
C GLY A 66 11.34 -5.79 -16.91
N TYR A 67 12.55 -5.60 -16.37
CA TYR A 67 13.59 -4.77 -16.96
C TYR A 67 14.84 -5.62 -17.20
N TRP A 68 15.63 -5.85 -16.15
CA TRP A 68 16.83 -6.69 -16.19
C TRP A 68 16.52 -8.18 -15.95
N THR A 69 15.46 -8.48 -15.21
CA THR A 69 14.94 -9.82 -14.96
C THR A 69 13.45 -9.85 -15.23
N ARG A 70 12.89 -11.05 -15.47
CA ARG A 70 11.44 -11.25 -15.62
C ARG A 70 10.76 -11.01 -14.28
N GLY A 71 9.95 -9.96 -14.19
CA GLY A 71 9.27 -9.58 -12.94
C GLY A 71 8.13 -10.53 -12.60
N ASN A 72 8.20 -11.16 -11.42
CA ASN A 72 7.17 -12.09 -10.92
C ASN A 72 6.63 -11.72 -9.53
N ALA A 73 7.10 -10.60 -8.96
CA ALA A 73 6.71 -10.15 -7.64
C ALA A 73 6.37 -8.65 -7.60
N GLU A 74 5.58 -8.25 -6.62
CA GLU A 74 5.39 -6.86 -6.17
C GLU A 74 5.60 -6.80 -4.65
N ILE A 75 6.01 -5.63 -4.15
CA ILE A 75 6.31 -5.44 -2.72
C ILE A 75 5.39 -4.37 -2.11
N CYS A 76 4.98 -4.62 -0.88
CA CYS A 76 4.30 -3.67 -0.02
C CYS A 76 5.28 -3.22 1.06
N LEU A 77 5.68 -1.96 1.06
CA LEU A 77 6.59 -1.37 2.03
C LEU A 77 5.83 -1.05 3.33
N LEU A 78 6.48 -1.28 4.46
CA LEU A 78 6.05 -0.82 5.78
C LEU A 78 6.83 0.43 6.16
N ALA A 79 6.12 1.50 6.46
CA ALA A 79 6.66 2.68 7.10
C ALA A 79 5.84 3.03 8.35
N LYS A 80 6.42 3.83 9.24
CA LYS A 80 5.73 4.27 10.47
C LYS A 80 5.92 5.75 10.72
N ARG A 81 4.94 6.34 11.39
CA ARG A 81 5.02 7.65 12.05
C ARG A 81 4.89 7.42 13.56
N GLY A 82 5.68 8.13 14.37
CA GLY A 82 5.66 7.94 15.83
C GLY A 82 6.11 6.56 16.30
N GLN A 83 5.44 5.99 17.30
CA GLN A 83 5.73 4.70 17.95
C GLN A 83 4.53 3.73 17.99
N PRO A 84 3.92 3.38 16.83
CA PRO A 84 2.81 2.44 16.79
C PRO A 84 3.23 1.07 17.30
N LYS A 85 2.30 0.39 17.97
CA LYS A 85 2.49 -0.95 18.52
C LYS A 85 2.09 -2.00 17.48
N ARG A 86 2.94 -3.00 17.30
CA ARG A 86 2.60 -4.21 16.54
C ARG A 86 1.67 -5.09 17.37
N HIS A 87 0.57 -5.54 16.78
CA HIS A 87 -0.41 -6.42 17.42
C HIS A 87 0.03 -7.90 17.36
N SER A 88 0.24 -8.45 16.16
CA SER A 88 0.69 -9.85 15.97
C SER A 88 2.16 -9.95 15.54
N LYS A 89 2.86 -10.96 16.06
CA LYS A 89 4.21 -11.33 15.58
C LYS A 89 4.19 -12.47 14.54
N SER A 90 3.03 -13.04 14.28
CA SER A 90 2.85 -14.27 13.49
C SER A 90 2.65 -14.02 12.00
N VAL A 91 2.49 -12.76 11.57
CA VAL A 91 2.22 -12.42 10.18
C VAL A 91 3.46 -12.62 9.33
N HIS A 92 3.39 -13.58 8.39
CA HIS A 92 4.43 -13.84 7.40
C HIS A 92 4.34 -12.87 6.20
N GLN A 93 5.49 -12.50 5.63
CA GLN A 93 5.58 -11.53 4.53
C GLN A 93 5.05 -12.05 3.19
N PHE A 94 5.07 -13.36 2.94
CA PHE A 94 4.65 -13.88 1.64
C PHE A 94 3.14 -13.84 1.46
N ILE A 95 2.74 -13.31 0.30
CA ILE A 95 1.40 -13.45 -0.26
C ILE A 95 1.58 -14.19 -1.57
N ILE A 96 0.98 -15.38 -1.70
CA ILE A 96 1.02 -16.17 -2.94
C ILE A 96 -0.40 -16.24 -3.45
N SER A 97 -0.68 -15.57 -4.57
CA SER A 97 -2.02 -15.55 -5.14
C SER A 97 -1.99 -15.34 -6.66
N PRO A 98 -3.02 -15.80 -7.39
CA PRO A 98 -3.19 -15.49 -8.80
C PRO A 98 -3.27 -13.97 -9.03
N ILE A 99 -2.75 -13.53 -10.18
CA ILE A 99 -3.07 -12.20 -10.69
C ILE A 99 -4.55 -12.11 -11.05
N GLU A 100 -5.13 -10.95 -10.79
CA GLU A 100 -6.51 -10.63 -11.13
C GLU A 100 -6.54 -9.52 -12.19
N GLU A 101 -7.47 -8.58 -12.08
CA GLU A 101 -7.54 -7.40 -12.93
C GLU A 101 -6.26 -6.57 -12.86
N HIS A 102 -6.00 -5.81 -13.93
CA HIS A 102 -4.82 -4.96 -14.00
C HIS A 102 -4.72 -4.07 -12.75
N SER A 103 -3.53 -4.09 -12.14
CA SER A 103 -3.20 -3.36 -10.90
C SER A 103 -3.95 -3.76 -9.63
N LYS A 104 -4.92 -4.69 -9.67
CA LYS A 104 -5.61 -5.18 -8.47
C LYS A 104 -4.61 -5.94 -7.58
N LYS A 105 -4.52 -5.51 -6.32
CA LYS A 105 -3.68 -6.14 -5.29
C LYS A 105 -4.47 -7.25 -4.58
N PRO A 106 -3.79 -8.26 -4.00
CA PRO A 106 -4.48 -9.37 -3.35
C PRO A 106 -5.33 -8.91 -2.17
N ASP A 107 -6.61 -9.29 -2.13
CA ASP A 107 -7.55 -8.85 -1.09
C ASP A 107 -7.10 -9.29 0.33
N ILE A 108 -6.45 -10.46 0.43
CA ILE A 108 -5.83 -11.00 1.67
C ILE A 108 -4.84 -10.03 2.34
N THR A 109 -4.32 -9.05 1.61
CA THR A 109 -3.41 -8.03 2.16
C THR A 109 -4.09 -7.26 3.30
N ARG A 110 -5.38 -6.94 3.15
CA ARG A 110 -6.13 -6.18 4.16
C ARG A 110 -6.27 -6.96 5.46
N GLU A 111 -6.61 -8.24 5.37
CA GLU A 111 -6.70 -9.14 6.53
C GLU A 111 -5.35 -9.26 7.24
N LYS A 112 -4.25 -9.40 6.49
CA LYS A 112 -2.89 -9.45 7.05
C LYS A 112 -2.48 -8.14 7.72
N ILE A 113 -2.92 -6.99 7.20
CA ILE A 113 -2.69 -5.69 7.85
C ILE A 113 -3.40 -5.65 9.20
N ILE A 114 -4.66 -6.09 9.26
CA ILE A 114 -5.46 -6.11 10.50
C ILE A 114 -4.84 -7.09 11.50
N GLU A 115 -4.40 -8.28 11.07
CA GLU A 115 -3.70 -9.22 11.94
C GLU A 115 -2.41 -8.59 12.51
N LEU A 116 -1.63 -7.90 11.67
CA LEU A 116 -0.34 -7.32 12.06
C LEU A 116 -0.50 -6.12 13.01
N ALA A 117 -1.41 -5.20 12.68
CA ALA A 117 -1.56 -3.90 13.33
C ALA A 117 -2.68 -3.85 14.38
N GLY A 118 -3.61 -4.80 14.34
CA GLY A 118 -4.85 -4.79 15.11
C GLY A 118 -5.99 -4.12 14.36
N ASP A 119 -7.19 -4.23 14.92
CA ASP A 119 -8.41 -3.60 14.39
C ASP A 119 -8.44 -2.11 14.77
N LEU A 120 -7.72 -1.27 14.00
CA LEU A 120 -7.58 0.18 14.19
C LEU A 120 -8.21 0.99 13.04
N PRO A 121 -8.61 2.26 13.22
CA PRO A 121 -9.05 3.11 12.10
C PRO A 121 -8.05 3.09 10.94
N ARG A 122 -8.56 2.99 9.71
CA ARG A 122 -7.74 2.75 8.50
C ARG A 122 -8.40 3.33 7.25
N VAL A 123 -7.57 3.86 6.37
CA VAL A 123 -7.98 4.40 5.08
C VAL A 123 -7.14 3.77 3.96
N GLU A 124 -7.80 3.40 2.86
CA GLU A 124 -7.14 2.97 1.62
C GLU A 124 -7.14 4.12 0.61
N LEU A 125 -5.95 4.60 0.25
CA LEU A 125 -5.76 5.63 -0.77
C LEU A 125 -5.66 5.00 -2.16
N PHE A 126 -6.14 5.72 -3.18
CA PHE A 126 -6.22 5.28 -4.58
C PHE A 126 -7.08 4.02 -4.76
N ALA A 127 -8.09 3.84 -3.90
CA ALA A 127 -9.02 2.72 -3.99
C ALA A 127 -9.92 2.86 -5.23
N ARG A 128 -10.34 1.71 -5.77
CA ARG A 128 -11.31 1.62 -6.88
C ARG A 128 -12.67 1.04 -6.48
N GLN A 129 -12.79 0.62 -5.22
CA GLN A 129 -14.02 0.04 -4.69
C GLN A 129 -14.08 0.27 -3.17
N LYS A 130 -15.30 0.29 -2.62
CA LYS A 130 -15.52 0.25 -1.18
C LYS A 130 -15.09 -1.10 -0.62
N THR A 131 -14.47 -1.08 0.55
CA THR A 131 -14.17 -2.30 1.31
C THR A 131 -14.74 -2.16 2.72
N PRO A 132 -15.58 -3.09 3.19
CA PRO A 132 -16.12 -3.04 4.55
C PRO A 132 -15.02 -2.89 5.60
N GLY A 133 -15.19 -1.95 6.53
CA GLY A 133 -14.21 -1.67 7.59
C GLY A 133 -12.98 -0.86 7.14
N TRP A 134 -12.97 -0.35 5.91
CA TRP A 134 -11.96 0.58 5.40
C TRP A 134 -12.63 1.84 4.89
N GLU A 135 -12.20 3.00 5.38
CA GLU A 135 -12.46 4.24 4.66
C GLU A 135 -11.67 4.21 3.35
N VAL A 136 -12.21 4.81 2.30
CA VAL A 136 -11.55 4.84 1.00
C VAL A 136 -11.44 6.25 0.44
N TRP A 137 -10.37 6.47 -0.29
CA TRP A 137 -10.19 7.66 -1.12
C TRP A 137 -9.67 7.24 -2.49
N GLY A 138 -10.27 7.73 -3.56
CA GLY A 138 -9.83 7.43 -4.92
C GLY A 138 -10.75 8.00 -5.98
N ASN A 139 -10.23 8.15 -7.20
CA ASN A 139 -10.97 8.78 -8.31
C ASN A 139 -12.05 7.88 -8.92
N GLU A 140 -12.05 6.58 -8.59
CA GLU A 140 -12.96 5.57 -9.12
C GLU A 140 -13.95 5.08 -8.05
N VAL A 141 -14.01 5.75 -6.89
CA VAL A 141 -14.90 5.39 -5.79
C VAL A 141 -15.45 6.65 -5.12
N ASP A 142 -16.68 6.59 -4.63
CA ASP A 142 -17.22 7.63 -3.77
C ASP A 142 -16.37 7.69 -2.48
N SER A 143 -15.60 8.76 -2.29
CA SER A 143 -14.58 8.81 -1.24
C SER A 143 -15.19 9.10 0.13
N ASP A 144 -14.76 8.40 1.18
CA ASP A 144 -15.20 8.63 2.57
C ASP A 144 -14.47 9.81 3.23
N VAL A 145 -13.27 10.11 2.75
CA VAL A 145 -12.41 11.17 3.29
C VAL A 145 -12.08 12.19 2.19
N SER A 146 -11.68 13.40 2.60
CA SER A 146 -11.20 14.44 1.69
C SER A 146 -9.68 14.65 1.86
N LEU A 147 -8.96 14.62 0.74
CA LEU A 147 -7.57 15.06 0.64
C LEU A 147 -7.52 16.34 -0.19
N SER A 148 -8.03 17.45 0.35
CA SER A 148 -7.88 18.75 -0.30
C SER A 148 -6.56 19.38 0.11
N VAL A 149 -5.71 19.66 -0.88
CA VAL A 149 -4.56 20.55 -0.69
C VAL A 149 -5.12 21.88 -0.20
N SER A 150 -4.68 22.37 0.96
CA SER A 150 -5.05 23.69 1.41
C SER A 150 -4.57 24.68 0.34
N GLU A 151 -5.49 25.39 -0.33
CA GLU A 151 -5.12 26.52 -1.17
C GLU A 151 -4.33 27.47 -0.27
N THR A 152 -3.01 27.50 -0.46
CA THR A 152 -2.14 28.34 0.33
C THR A 152 -2.45 29.77 -0.10
N ARG A 153 -2.97 30.57 0.85
CA ARG A 153 -3.04 32.03 0.70
C ARG A 153 -1.64 32.64 0.67
#